data_AF-A0A2T4YKB0-F1
#
_entry.id   AF-A0A2T4YKB0-F1
#
_cell.length_a   1.000
_cell.length_b   1.000
_cell.length_c   1.000
_cell.angle_alpha   90.00
_cell.angle_beta   90.00
_cell.angle_gamma   90.00
#
_symmetry.space_group_name_H-M   'P 1'
#
loop_
_entity.id
_entity.type
_entity.pdbx_description
1 polymer ?
#
loop_
_entity_poly.entity_id
_entity_poly.type
_entity_poly.pdbx_seq_one_letter_code
_entity_poly.pdbx_strand_id
1 'polypeptide(L)'
;MATPLALPQPALPSVSYGPFRLLQAIPWLMLAATMRLVAFGGGLIAVPAIVIANVSLLLAFVIVTWRMVLISNGQSGLGQMGLSQQIKMSRTVLLPIFGLMIVATIVAASSGLVAEPHELMLGFDGIAFDQRSPLGRVWSALVAALLLLMVLQVDEASKPGLFKAMRQFADRASWLVPGVLLVAAISILLHPVQGWFRMLIRDMWFHADLPRSVKGLLFFAFVFSFATVRLWLTVAILVFALRQSYRTR
;
A
#
# COMPACT_ATOMS: atom_id res chain seq x y z
N MET A 1 -24.04 -41.82 35.59
CA MET A 1 -24.20 -41.13 34.29
C MET A 1 -23.15 -40.04 34.22
N ALA A 2 -22.11 -40.20 33.39
CA ALA A 2 -21.07 -39.20 33.20
C ALA A 2 -21.47 -38.27 32.04
N THR A 3 -21.57 -36.98 32.32
CA THR A 3 -21.78 -35.91 31.34
C THR A 3 -20.52 -35.74 30.49
N PRO A 4 -20.61 -35.69 29.16
CA PRO A 4 -19.43 -35.49 28.33
C PRO A 4 -18.94 -34.04 28.46
N LEU A 5 -17.66 -33.87 28.79
CA LEU A 5 -16.95 -32.60 28.75
C LEU A 5 -16.84 -32.17 27.27
N ALA A 6 -17.66 -31.21 26.87
CA ALA A 6 -17.48 -30.51 25.61
C ALA A 6 -16.18 -29.70 25.68
N LEU A 7 -15.14 -30.17 24.99
CA LEU A 7 -13.92 -29.39 24.80
C LEU A 7 -14.30 -28.08 24.08
N PRO A 8 -13.93 -26.89 24.60
CA PRO A 8 -14.18 -25.65 23.91
C PRO A 8 -13.45 -25.68 22.56
N GLN A 9 -14.20 -25.77 21.46
CA GLN A 9 -13.64 -25.58 20.13
C GLN A 9 -12.99 -24.19 20.11
N PRO A 10 -11.72 -24.07 19.66
CA PRO A 10 -11.14 -22.77 19.43
C PRO A 10 -11.95 -22.09 18.33
N ALA A 11 -12.82 -21.16 18.71
CA ALA A 11 -13.52 -20.29 17.79
C ALA A 11 -12.46 -19.43 17.08
N LEU A 12 -11.96 -19.91 15.95
CA LEU A 12 -11.13 -19.12 15.06
C LEU A 12 -12.01 -17.94 14.64
N PRO A 13 -11.69 -16.68 15.03
CA PRO A 13 -12.48 -15.55 14.60
C PRO A 13 -12.46 -15.53 13.08
N SER A 14 -13.63 -15.65 12.46
CA SER A 14 -13.83 -15.61 11.01
C SER A 14 -13.55 -14.20 10.51
N VAL A 15 -12.26 -13.84 10.41
CA VAL A 15 -11.85 -12.54 9.90
C VAL A 15 -11.91 -12.61 8.37
N SER A 16 -13.07 -12.27 7.81
CA SER A 16 -13.24 -12.17 6.36
C SER A 16 -12.65 -10.83 5.89
N TYR A 17 -11.42 -10.88 5.37
CA TYR A 17 -10.72 -9.74 4.76
C TYR A 17 -11.25 -9.46 3.33
N GLY A 18 -12.56 -9.45 3.10
CA GLY A 18 -13.11 -9.33 1.75
C GLY A 18 -12.72 -8.03 1.01
N PRO A 19 -12.39 -8.08 -0.29
CA PRO A 19 -11.96 -6.92 -1.08
C PRO A 19 -13.05 -5.85 -1.24
N PHE A 20 -14.33 -6.21 -1.10
CA PHE A 20 -15.46 -5.32 -1.29
C PHE A 20 -15.70 -4.30 -0.17
N ARG A 21 -14.90 -4.31 0.91
CA ARG A 21 -15.01 -3.31 2.00
C ARG A 21 -14.01 -2.16 1.88
N LEU A 22 -13.30 -2.09 0.75
CA LEU A 22 -12.44 -0.98 0.31
C LEU A 22 -13.24 0.24 -0.19
N LEU A 23 -14.58 0.21 -0.17
CA LEU A 23 -15.45 1.24 -0.76
C LEU A 23 -15.10 2.68 -0.35
N GLN A 24 -14.63 2.90 0.88
CA GLN A 24 -14.22 4.24 1.34
C GLN A 24 -12.84 4.67 0.84
N ALA A 25 -11.97 3.72 0.48
CA ALA A 25 -10.70 3.99 -0.16
C ALA A 25 -10.84 4.16 -1.68
N ILE A 26 -11.94 3.66 -2.28
CA ILE A 26 -12.21 3.75 -3.72
C ILE A 26 -12.11 5.18 -4.25
N PRO A 27 -12.75 6.22 -3.67
CA PRO A 27 -12.65 7.57 -4.19
C PRO A 27 -11.20 8.07 -4.28
N TRP A 28 -10.40 7.74 -3.27
CA TRP A 28 -8.98 8.10 -3.22
C TRP A 28 -8.14 7.29 -4.19
N LEU A 29 -8.40 5.99 -4.34
CA LEU A 29 -7.76 5.15 -5.36
C LEU A 29 -8.13 5.59 -6.78
N MET A 30 -9.39 5.95 -7.02
CA MET A 30 -9.86 6.49 -8.29
C MET A 30 -9.15 7.81 -8.58
N LEU A 31 -9.09 8.73 -7.61
CA LEU A 31 -8.36 9.99 -7.77
C LEU A 31 -6.86 9.74 -8.05
N ALA A 32 -6.25 8.79 -7.33
CA ALA A 32 -4.87 8.36 -7.52
C ALA A 32 -4.62 7.80 -8.94
N ALA A 33 -5.53 6.99 -9.46
CA ALA A 33 -5.45 6.43 -10.80
C ALA A 33 -5.70 7.49 -11.88
N THR A 34 -6.69 8.36 -11.70
CA THR A 34 -7.01 9.47 -12.63
C THR A 34 -5.84 10.44 -12.74
N MET A 35 -5.24 10.84 -11.63
CA MET A 35 -4.08 11.74 -11.66
C MET A 35 -2.86 11.11 -12.33
N ARG A 36 -2.67 9.78 -12.22
CA ARG A 36 -1.63 9.06 -12.95
C ARG A 36 -1.92 8.98 -14.45
N LEU A 37 -3.20 8.87 -14.85
CA LEU A 37 -3.60 8.99 -16.26
C LEU A 37 -3.30 10.40 -16.80
N VAL A 38 -3.57 11.46 -16.02
CA VAL A 38 -3.20 12.83 -16.40
C VAL A 38 -1.68 12.97 -16.53
N ALA A 39 -0.92 12.42 -15.58
CA ALA A 39 0.55 12.45 -15.62
C ALA A 39 1.13 11.65 -16.80
N PHE A 40 0.47 10.57 -17.25
CA PHE A 40 0.88 9.79 -18.41
C PHE A 40 0.87 10.61 -19.71
N GLY A 41 -0.03 11.60 -19.81
CA GLY A 41 -0.04 12.55 -20.93
C GLY A 41 1.19 13.47 -21.01
N GLY A 42 2.01 13.52 -19.94
CA GLY A 42 3.21 14.36 -19.86
C GLY A 42 2.92 15.86 -19.66
N GLY A 43 3.97 16.68 -19.80
CA GLY A 43 3.89 18.14 -19.72
C GLY A 43 3.96 18.72 -18.30
N LEU A 44 3.81 20.05 -18.19
CA LEU A 44 3.97 20.80 -16.93
C LEU A 44 2.97 20.39 -15.83
N ILE A 45 1.81 19.85 -16.23
CA ILE A 45 0.77 19.38 -15.30
C ILE A 45 1.09 18.01 -14.67
N ALA A 46 2.08 17.27 -15.18
CA ALA A 46 2.39 15.93 -14.68
C ALA A 46 2.91 15.95 -13.24
N VAL A 47 3.75 16.93 -12.88
CA VAL A 47 4.30 17.06 -11.52
C VAL A 47 3.21 17.25 -10.46
N PRO A 48 2.31 18.25 -10.57
CA PRO A 48 1.24 18.41 -9.58
C PRO A 48 0.27 17.22 -9.58
N ALA A 49 0.02 16.61 -10.74
CA ALA A 49 -0.79 15.39 -10.82
C ALA A 49 -0.18 14.26 -9.99
N ILE A 50 1.12 13.98 -10.14
CA ILE A 50 1.83 12.94 -9.36
C ILE A 50 1.75 13.21 -7.85
N VAL A 51 1.90 14.48 -7.43
CA VAL A 51 1.77 14.86 -6.00
C VAL A 51 0.38 14.53 -5.48
N ILE A 52 -0.68 14.95 -6.18
CA ILE A 52 -2.06 14.63 -5.81
C ILE A 52 -2.29 13.12 -5.81
N ALA A 53 -1.72 12.41 -6.78
CA ALA A 53 -1.85 10.97 -6.92
C ALA A 53 -1.23 10.21 -5.74
N ASN A 54 -0.11 10.71 -5.19
CA ASN A 54 0.55 10.15 -4.02
C ASN A 54 -0.20 10.47 -2.72
N VAL A 55 -0.68 11.70 -2.55
CA VAL A 55 -1.53 12.06 -1.39
C VAL A 55 -2.79 11.21 -1.35
N SER A 56 -3.42 11.01 -2.51
CA SER A 56 -4.62 10.17 -2.63
C SER A 56 -4.32 8.70 -2.33
N LEU A 57 -3.19 8.17 -2.83
CA LEU A 57 -2.75 6.82 -2.48
C LEU A 57 -2.53 6.66 -0.96
N LEU A 58 -1.99 7.68 -0.29
CA LEU A 58 -1.77 7.61 1.16
C LEU A 58 -3.10 7.55 1.90
N LEU A 59 -4.05 8.42 1.54
CA LEU A 59 -5.37 8.42 2.15
C LEU A 59 -6.07 7.07 1.94
N ALA A 60 -5.97 6.50 0.74
CA ALA A 60 -6.44 5.14 0.49
C ALA A 60 -5.77 4.13 1.43
N PHE A 61 -4.44 4.13 1.52
CA PHE A 61 -3.69 3.22 2.38
C PHE A 61 -4.10 3.32 3.85
N VAL A 62 -4.23 4.55 4.39
CA VAL A 62 -4.64 4.80 5.78
C VAL A 62 -6.04 4.25 6.03
N ILE A 63 -7.00 4.53 5.13
CA ILE A 63 -8.38 4.05 5.27
C ILE A 63 -8.44 2.52 5.23
N VAL A 64 -7.71 1.89 4.31
CA VAL A 64 -7.67 0.42 4.20
C VAL A 64 -7.02 -0.19 5.45
N THR A 65 -5.91 0.39 5.90
CA THR A 65 -5.20 -0.03 7.12
C THR A 65 -6.12 0.02 8.33
N TRP A 66 -6.76 1.16 8.58
CA TRP A 66 -7.68 1.32 9.70
C TRP A 66 -8.81 0.29 9.67
N ARG A 67 -9.44 0.09 8.51
CA ARG A 67 -10.52 -0.89 8.36
C ARG A 67 -10.04 -2.32 8.64
N MET A 68 -8.86 -2.70 8.15
CA MET A 68 -8.32 -4.04 8.39
C MET A 68 -7.90 -4.27 9.85
N VAL A 69 -7.45 -3.22 10.54
CA VAL A 69 -7.11 -3.28 11.97
C VAL A 69 -8.37 -3.44 12.83
N LEU A 70 -9.41 -2.65 12.59
CA LEU A 70 -10.70 -2.79 13.28
C LEU A 70 -11.30 -4.19 13.12
N ILE A 71 -11.27 -4.72 11.89
CA ILE A 71 -11.79 -6.05 11.57
C ILE A 71 -10.98 -7.16 12.28
N SER A 72 -9.71 -6.91 12.59
CA SER A 72 -8.83 -7.87 13.27
C SER A 72 -9.01 -7.87 14.79
N ASN A 73 -10.07 -7.23 15.32
CA ASN A 73 -10.30 -6.92 16.74
C ASN A 73 -9.25 -5.97 17.35
N GLY A 74 -8.57 -5.18 16.53
CA GLY A 74 -7.73 -4.08 17.01
C GLY A 74 -8.62 -2.90 17.41
N GLN A 75 -8.36 -2.30 18.58
CA GLN A 75 -8.95 -1.00 18.88
C GLN A 75 -8.19 0.06 18.09
N SER A 76 -8.91 0.87 17.32
CA SER A 76 -8.31 2.00 16.63
C SER A 76 -9.20 3.25 16.57
N GLY A 77 -8.70 4.33 17.16
CA GLY A 77 -9.30 5.67 17.20
C GLY A 77 -9.26 6.42 15.86
N LEU A 78 -8.60 5.86 14.83
CA LEU A 78 -8.55 6.43 13.47
C LEU A 78 -9.94 6.61 12.84
N GLY A 79 -10.95 5.88 13.32
CA GLY A 79 -12.32 5.92 12.83
C GLY A 79 -13.18 7.10 13.25
N GLN A 80 -12.80 7.75 14.35
CA GLN A 80 -13.50 8.91 14.87
C GLN A 80 -12.88 10.23 14.35
N MET A 81 -11.84 10.14 13.53
CA MET A 81 -11.13 11.31 13.00
C MET A 81 -11.91 11.92 11.83
N GLY A 82 -12.29 13.20 11.98
CA GLY A 82 -12.84 13.97 10.87
C GLY A 82 -11.84 14.14 9.71
N LEU A 83 -12.35 14.48 8.51
CA LEU A 83 -11.54 14.63 7.28
C LEU A 83 -10.28 15.52 7.48
N SER A 84 -10.42 16.64 8.20
CA SER A 84 -9.29 17.54 8.49
C SER A 84 -8.18 16.85 9.30
N GLN A 85 -8.55 16.01 10.27
CA GLN A 85 -7.62 15.27 11.09
C GLN A 85 -6.97 14.11 10.31
N GLN A 86 -7.71 13.44 9.43
CA GLN A 86 -7.15 12.44 8.51
C GLN A 86 -6.12 13.06 7.55
N ILE A 87 -6.38 14.25 7.00
CA ILE A 87 -5.43 14.97 6.14
C ILE A 87 -4.19 15.42 6.93
N LYS A 88 -4.37 15.96 8.14
CA LYS A 88 -3.27 16.38 9.02
C LYS A 88 -2.39 15.19 9.42
N MET A 89 -3.01 14.07 9.80
CA MET A 89 -2.34 12.81 10.06
C MET A 89 -1.56 12.35 8.83
N SER A 90 -2.22 12.31 7.67
CA SER A 90 -1.60 11.89 6.42
C SER A 90 -0.36 12.72 6.11
N ARG A 91 -0.42 14.05 6.20
CA ARG A 91 0.75 14.92 6.02
C ARG A 91 1.90 14.62 7.00
N THR A 92 1.56 14.33 8.25
CA THR A 92 2.56 14.07 9.31
C THR A 92 3.27 12.72 9.10
N VAL A 93 2.58 11.74 8.51
CA VAL A 93 3.15 10.43 8.16
C VAL A 93 3.87 10.47 6.81
N LEU A 94 3.37 11.25 5.84
CA LEU A 94 3.91 11.36 4.49
C LEU A 94 5.30 12.00 4.49
N LEU A 95 5.51 13.03 5.31
CA LEU A 95 6.76 13.80 5.29
C LEU A 95 7.98 12.96 5.72
N PRO A 96 7.95 12.17 6.82
CA PRO A 96 9.06 11.29 7.17
C PRO A 96 9.30 10.17 6.14
N ILE A 97 8.24 9.65 5.51
CA ILE A 97 8.38 8.63 4.47
C ILE A 97 9.00 9.21 3.19
N PHE A 98 8.63 10.43 2.79
CA PHE A 98 9.32 11.14 1.71
C PHE A 98 10.79 11.39 2.05
N GLY A 99 11.08 11.83 3.28
CA GLY A 99 12.45 11.97 3.76
C GLY A 99 13.24 10.68 3.65
N LEU A 100 12.66 9.54 4.08
CA LEU A 100 13.26 8.22 3.95
C LEU A 100 13.57 7.88 2.49
N MET A 101 12.63 8.10 1.57
CA MET A 101 12.82 7.81 0.14
C MET A 101 13.93 8.66 -0.48
N ILE A 102 14.02 9.96 -0.12
CA ILE A 102 15.10 10.85 -0.58
C ILE A 102 16.44 10.34 -0.07
N VAL A 103 16.56 10.04 1.24
CA VAL A 103 17.79 9.54 1.83
C VAL A 103 18.21 8.21 1.19
N ALA A 104 17.28 7.27 1.03
CA ALA A 104 17.55 5.98 0.39
C ALA A 104 18.05 6.15 -1.05
N THR A 105 17.45 7.07 -1.81
CA THR A 105 17.85 7.39 -3.19
C THR A 105 19.25 7.99 -3.24
N ILE A 106 19.57 8.95 -2.35
CA ILE A 106 20.89 9.57 -2.27
C ILE A 106 21.95 8.53 -1.91
N VAL A 107 21.69 7.70 -0.89
CA VAL A 107 22.62 6.65 -0.45
C VAL A 107 22.87 5.65 -1.59
N ALA A 108 21.83 5.21 -2.27
CA ALA A 108 21.95 4.31 -3.41
C ALA A 108 22.76 4.93 -4.55
N ALA A 109 22.49 6.20 -4.89
CA ALA A 109 23.23 6.94 -5.90
C ALA A 109 24.72 7.12 -5.52
N SER A 110 25.02 7.38 -4.24
CA SER A 110 26.40 7.53 -3.77
C SER A 110 27.16 6.21 -3.66
N SER A 111 26.46 5.10 -3.45
CA SER A 111 27.09 3.78 -3.25
C SER A 111 27.55 3.13 -4.55
N GLY A 112 26.93 3.48 -5.68
CA GLY A 112 27.15 2.79 -6.96
C GLY A 112 26.65 1.34 -7.02
N LEU A 113 26.06 0.83 -5.92
CA LEU A 113 25.61 -0.57 -5.81
C LEU A 113 24.24 -0.83 -6.46
N VAL A 114 23.48 0.23 -6.75
CA VAL A 114 22.13 0.16 -7.31
C VAL A 114 22.15 0.76 -8.71
N ALA A 115 21.75 -0.04 -9.71
CA ALA A 115 21.74 0.38 -11.11
C ALA A 115 20.77 1.54 -11.39
N GLU A 116 19.62 1.57 -10.73
CA GLU A 116 18.59 2.59 -10.91
C GLU A 116 18.16 3.22 -9.56
N PRO A 117 18.96 4.10 -8.95
CA PRO A 117 18.68 4.68 -7.63
C PRO A 117 17.33 5.41 -7.55
N HIS A 118 16.88 5.99 -8.67
CA HIS A 118 15.62 6.72 -8.77
C HIS A 118 14.38 5.85 -8.54
N GLU A 119 14.48 4.53 -8.66
CA GLU A 119 13.39 3.62 -8.34
C GLU A 119 13.07 3.61 -6.83
N LEU A 120 14.03 3.94 -5.97
CA LEU A 120 13.80 4.04 -4.53
C LEU A 120 12.90 5.23 -4.16
N MET A 121 12.90 6.29 -4.98
CA MET A 121 11.94 7.39 -4.88
C MET A 121 10.50 6.95 -5.17
N LEU A 122 10.32 5.85 -5.90
CA LEU A 122 9.01 5.28 -6.24
C LEU A 122 8.52 4.29 -5.18
N GLY A 123 9.25 4.09 -4.08
CA GLY A 123 8.93 3.09 -3.04
C GLY A 123 7.48 3.18 -2.56
N PHE A 124 6.99 4.39 -2.31
CA PHE A 124 5.61 4.63 -1.91
C PHE A 124 4.59 4.37 -3.03
N ASP A 125 4.92 4.72 -4.28
CA ASP A 125 4.06 4.46 -5.44
C ASP A 125 3.86 2.95 -5.67
N GLY A 126 4.92 2.17 -5.43
CA GLY A 126 4.94 0.72 -5.61
C GLY A 126 4.02 -0.08 -4.69
N ILE A 127 3.43 0.56 -3.68
CA ILE A 127 2.44 -0.05 -2.76
C ILE A 127 1.15 -0.41 -3.50
N ALA A 128 0.73 0.42 -4.47
CA ALA A 128 -0.46 0.16 -5.29
C ALA A 128 -0.14 0.11 -6.78
N PHE A 129 0.90 0.78 -7.23
CA PHE A 129 1.29 0.80 -8.63
C PHE A 129 2.50 -0.11 -8.87
N ASP A 130 2.71 -0.47 -10.12
CA ASP A 130 3.69 -1.50 -10.46
C ASP A 130 5.09 -0.95 -10.69
N GLN A 131 6.03 -1.46 -9.89
CA GLN A 131 7.45 -1.15 -10.03
C GLN A 131 8.16 -2.06 -11.02
N ARG A 132 9.13 -1.46 -11.73
CA ARG A 132 9.90 -2.13 -12.79
C ARG A 132 10.89 -3.13 -12.21
N SER A 133 11.72 -2.74 -11.24
CA SER A 133 12.69 -3.69 -10.68
C SER A 133 12.15 -4.58 -9.55
N PRO A 134 12.71 -5.80 -9.40
CA PRO A 134 12.44 -6.65 -8.23
C PRO A 134 12.89 -6.00 -6.91
N LEU A 135 14.03 -5.31 -6.91
CA LEU A 135 14.57 -4.61 -5.73
C LEU A 135 13.61 -3.52 -5.27
N GLY A 136 13.08 -2.76 -6.21
CA GLY A 136 12.08 -1.75 -5.94
C GLY A 136 10.79 -2.33 -5.33
N ARG A 137 10.33 -3.50 -5.78
CA ARG A 137 9.14 -4.16 -5.18
C ARG A 137 9.37 -4.56 -3.72
N VAL A 138 10.56 -5.05 -3.40
CA VAL A 138 10.95 -5.34 -2.00
C VAL A 138 11.01 -4.04 -1.19
N TRP A 139 11.58 -2.99 -1.76
CA TRP A 139 11.63 -1.66 -1.15
C TRP A 139 10.23 -1.10 -0.87
N SER A 140 9.29 -1.20 -1.82
CA SER A 140 7.90 -0.80 -1.63
C SER A 140 7.19 -1.58 -0.53
N ALA A 141 7.43 -2.89 -0.43
CA ALA A 141 6.87 -3.71 0.63
C ALA A 141 7.40 -3.27 2.01
N LEU A 142 8.69 -2.93 2.10
CA LEU A 142 9.29 -2.39 3.32
C LEU A 142 8.71 -1.01 3.67
N VAL A 143 8.60 -0.10 2.70
CA VAL A 143 7.98 1.22 2.88
C VAL A 143 6.53 1.07 3.35
N ALA A 144 5.77 0.12 2.78
CA ALA A 144 4.40 -0.18 3.23
C ALA A 144 4.34 -0.66 4.68
N ALA A 145 5.28 -1.51 5.11
CA ALA A 145 5.35 -1.98 6.50
C ALA A 145 5.68 -0.85 7.48
N LEU A 146 6.65 0.00 7.14
CA LEU A 146 6.98 1.19 7.96
C LEU A 146 5.80 2.16 8.01
N LEU A 147 5.12 2.37 6.88
CA LEU A 147 3.95 3.20 6.79
C LEU A 147 2.80 2.66 7.66
N LEU A 148 2.54 1.34 7.62
CA LEU A 148 1.58 0.68 8.50
C LEU A 148 1.88 0.97 9.98
N LEU A 149 3.13 0.77 10.41
CA LEU A 149 3.53 1.02 11.79
C LEU A 149 3.40 2.50 12.19
N MET A 150 3.77 3.42 11.30
CA MET A 150 3.59 4.85 11.55
C MET A 150 2.12 5.26 11.68
N VAL A 151 1.25 4.69 10.84
CA VAL A 151 -0.20 4.93 10.89
C VAL A 151 -0.78 4.44 12.22
N LEU A 152 -0.32 3.29 12.71
CA LEU A 152 -0.74 2.74 14.01
C LEU A 152 -0.22 3.54 15.21
N GLN A 153 0.93 4.22 15.11
CA GLN A 153 1.43 5.07 16.19
C GLN A 153 0.56 6.30 16.47
N VAL A 154 -0.14 6.81 15.45
CA VAL A 154 -1.03 7.98 15.61
C VAL A 154 -2.22 7.67 16.52
N ASP A 155 -2.58 6.40 16.59
CA ASP A 155 -3.61 5.87 17.47
C ASP A 155 -3.21 5.89 18.94
N GLU A 156 -1.93 5.65 19.23
CA GLU A 156 -1.36 5.59 20.59
C GLU A 156 -1.14 7.00 21.22
N ALA A 157 -1.81 8.04 20.72
CA ALA A 157 -1.60 9.45 21.12
C ALA A 157 -0.14 9.95 21.03
N SER A 158 0.72 9.21 20.32
CA SER A 158 2.14 9.52 20.14
C SER A 158 2.34 10.28 18.82
N LYS A 159 3.29 11.22 18.77
CA LYS A 159 3.72 11.81 17.49
C LYS A 159 4.26 10.68 16.59
N PRO A 160 3.74 10.51 15.36
CA PRO A 160 4.21 9.46 14.47
C PRO A 160 5.68 9.71 14.13
N GLY A 161 6.53 8.71 14.38
CA GLY A 161 7.98 8.83 14.23
C GLY A 161 8.53 7.68 13.42
N LEU A 162 9.24 8.00 12.33
CA LEU A 162 9.90 6.99 11.51
C LEU A 162 10.87 6.13 12.34
N PHE A 163 11.61 6.74 13.25
CA PHE A 163 12.53 6.01 14.14
C PHE A 163 11.79 5.03 15.07
N LYS A 164 10.66 5.45 15.65
CA LYS A 164 9.79 4.56 16.45
C LYS A 164 9.27 3.42 15.58
N ALA A 165 8.90 3.69 14.32
CA ALA A 165 8.43 2.67 13.38
C ALA A 165 9.53 1.67 13.01
N MET A 166 10.76 2.14 12.73
CA MET A 166 11.91 1.28 12.46
C MET A 166 12.25 0.42 13.68
N ARG A 167 12.21 0.98 14.89
CA ARG A 167 12.41 0.21 16.12
C ARG A 167 11.33 -0.84 16.32
N GLN A 168 10.05 -0.48 16.16
CA GLN A 168 8.94 -1.45 16.21
C GLN A 168 9.06 -2.53 15.14
N PHE A 169 9.57 -2.18 13.96
CA PHE A 169 9.86 -3.14 12.90
C PHE A 169 10.94 -4.12 13.32
N ALA A 170 12.06 -3.63 13.86
CA ALA A 170 13.17 -4.44 14.36
C ALA A 170 12.75 -5.36 15.52
N ASP A 171 11.99 -4.83 16.49
CA ASP A 171 11.47 -5.58 17.64
C ASP A 171 10.51 -6.72 17.23
N ARG A 172 10.00 -6.68 16.00
CA ARG A 172 9.01 -7.63 15.45
C ARG A 172 9.48 -8.24 14.12
N ALA A 173 10.79 -8.19 13.85
CA ALA A 173 11.35 -8.58 12.57
C ALA A 173 11.00 -10.04 12.20
N SER A 174 10.93 -10.93 13.19
CA SER A 174 10.57 -12.35 12.99
C SER A 174 9.23 -12.57 12.31
N TRP A 175 8.27 -11.65 12.43
CA TRP A 175 6.95 -11.73 11.80
C TRP A 175 6.78 -10.73 10.65
N LEU A 176 7.32 -9.52 10.79
CA LEU A 176 7.19 -8.48 9.76
C LEU A 176 8.08 -8.74 8.54
N VAL A 177 9.27 -9.31 8.70
CA VAL A 177 10.15 -9.63 7.57
C VAL A 177 9.51 -10.68 6.65
N PRO A 178 8.98 -11.83 7.15
CA PRO A 178 8.23 -12.74 6.31
C PRO A 178 7.02 -12.09 5.63
N GLY A 179 6.29 -11.19 6.32
CA GLY A 179 5.19 -10.43 5.74
C GLY A 179 5.63 -9.54 4.58
N VAL A 180 6.71 -8.77 4.76
CA VAL A 180 7.30 -7.93 3.71
C VAL A 180 7.76 -8.76 2.52
N LEU A 181 8.44 -9.89 2.77
CA LEU A 181 8.90 -10.80 1.72
C LEU A 181 7.72 -11.42 0.96
N LEU A 182 6.63 -11.77 1.64
CA LEU A 182 5.43 -12.29 1.00
C LEU A 182 4.74 -11.23 0.11
N VAL A 183 4.64 -9.99 0.58
CA VAL A 183 4.13 -8.86 -0.25
C VAL A 183 5.01 -8.67 -1.48
N ALA A 184 6.34 -8.70 -1.31
CA ALA A 184 7.27 -8.55 -2.42
C ALA A 184 7.16 -9.72 -3.41
N ALA A 185 7.07 -10.96 -2.93
CA ALA A 185 6.91 -12.15 -3.74
C ALA A 185 5.61 -12.10 -4.57
N ILE A 186 4.49 -11.73 -3.94
CA ILE A 186 3.21 -11.55 -4.65
C ILE A 186 3.30 -10.43 -5.68
N SER A 187 3.98 -9.32 -5.36
CA SER A 187 4.20 -8.23 -6.31
C SER A 187 5.06 -8.67 -7.50
N ILE A 188 6.04 -9.54 -7.28
CA ILE A 188 6.85 -10.13 -8.34
C ILE A 188 6.02 -11.08 -9.20
N LEU A 189 5.18 -11.92 -8.60
CA LEU A 189 4.31 -12.86 -9.32
C LEU A 189 3.18 -12.17 -10.09
N LEU A 190 2.65 -11.05 -9.59
CA LEU A 190 1.64 -10.26 -10.28
C LEU A 190 2.20 -9.47 -11.47
N HIS A 191 3.51 -9.21 -11.49
CA HIS A 191 4.12 -8.38 -12.52
C HIS A 191 4.00 -8.97 -13.95
N PRO A 192 4.29 -10.26 -14.22
CA PRO A 192 4.05 -10.86 -15.53
C PRO A 192 2.59 -10.77 -15.97
N VAL A 193 1.65 -11.03 -15.06
CA VAL A 193 0.21 -10.93 -15.33
C VAL A 193 -0.14 -9.49 -15.73
N GLN A 194 0.31 -8.51 -14.96
CA GLN A 194 0.08 -7.10 -15.25
C GLN A 194 0.79 -6.66 -16.55
N GLY A 195 1.97 -7.21 -16.85
CA GLY A 195 2.71 -6.99 -18.09
C GLY A 195 1.95 -7.48 -19.32
N TRP A 196 1.32 -8.66 -19.24
CA TRP A 196 0.47 -9.19 -20.30
C TRP A 196 -0.73 -8.29 -20.59
N PHE A 197 -1.45 -7.88 -19.54
CA PHE A 197 -2.56 -6.93 -19.71
C PHE A 197 -2.10 -5.56 -20.21
N ARG A 198 -0.94 -5.05 -19.78
CA ARG A 198 -0.36 -3.81 -20.32
C ARG A 198 -0.12 -3.90 -21.81
N MET A 199 0.40 -5.04 -22.29
CA MET A 199 0.59 -5.27 -23.72
C MET A 199 -0.76 -5.29 -24.46
N LEU A 200 -1.78 -5.95 -23.91
CA LEU A 200 -3.13 -5.97 -24.47
C LEU A 200 -3.73 -4.55 -24.56
N ILE A 201 -3.64 -3.77 -23.48
CA ILE A 201 -4.15 -2.39 -23.44
C ILE A 201 -3.37 -1.50 -24.42
N ARG A 202 -2.05 -1.67 -24.51
CA ARG A 202 -1.21 -0.94 -25.48
C ARG A 202 -1.62 -1.28 -26.92
N ASP A 203 -1.87 -2.55 -27.20
CA ASP A 203 -2.29 -3.00 -28.51
C ASP A 203 -3.66 -2.41 -28.90
N MET A 204 -4.64 -2.47 -27.97
CA MET A 204 -5.92 -1.79 -28.13
C MET A 204 -5.77 -0.27 -28.29
N TRP A 205 -4.78 0.34 -27.62
CA TRP A 205 -4.56 1.79 -27.70
C TRP A 205 -4.10 2.22 -29.09
N PHE A 206 -3.19 1.47 -29.71
CA PHE A 206 -2.59 1.83 -31.00
C PHE A 206 -3.32 1.24 -32.22
N HIS A 207 -3.86 0.02 -32.12
CA HIS A 207 -4.41 -0.70 -33.27
C HIS A 207 -5.94 -0.77 -33.30
N ALA A 208 -6.63 -0.58 -32.17
CA ALA A 208 -8.08 -0.59 -32.18
C ALA A 208 -8.65 0.78 -32.56
N ASP A 209 -9.65 0.78 -33.44
CA ASP A 209 -10.36 1.98 -33.90
C ASP A 209 -11.44 2.41 -32.88
N LEU A 210 -11.02 2.57 -31.62
CA LEU A 210 -11.88 2.96 -30.52
C LEU A 210 -11.79 4.46 -30.24
N PRO A 211 -12.91 5.12 -29.85
CA PRO A 211 -12.87 6.50 -29.37
C PRO A 211 -11.90 6.68 -28.20
N ARG A 212 -11.22 7.84 -28.13
CA ARG A 212 -10.26 8.15 -27.05
C ARG A 212 -10.85 7.99 -25.64
N SER A 213 -12.13 8.29 -25.46
CA SER A 213 -12.85 8.12 -24.19
C SER A 213 -12.92 6.66 -23.75
N VAL A 214 -13.21 5.73 -24.67
CA VAL A 214 -13.26 4.28 -24.39
C VAL A 214 -11.87 3.75 -24.06
N LYS A 215 -10.85 4.17 -24.82
CA LYS A 215 -9.45 3.81 -24.55
C LYS A 215 -9.00 4.28 -23.16
N GLY A 216 -9.31 5.53 -22.80
CA GLY A 216 -9.04 6.09 -21.49
C GLY A 216 -9.75 5.35 -20.35
N LEU A 217 -11.02 4.98 -20.56
CA LEU A 217 -11.80 4.22 -19.58
C LEU A 217 -11.23 2.81 -19.36
N LEU A 218 -10.83 2.11 -20.43
CA LEU A 218 -10.21 0.79 -20.33
C LEU A 218 -8.86 0.85 -19.59
N PHE A 219 -8.01 1.83 -19.93
CA PHE A 219 -6.75 2.04 -19.23
C PHE A 219 -6.99 2.38 -17.75
N PHE A 220 -7.94 3.26 -17.45
CA PHE A 220 -8.31 3.61 -16.08
C PHE A 220 -8.80 2.38 -15.31
N ALA A 221 -9.74 1.62 -15.86
CA ALA A 221 -10.29 0.44 -15.22
C ALA A 221 -9.21 -0.61 -14.94
N PHE A 222 -8.28 -0.80 -15.89
CA PHE A 222 -7.11 -1.67 -15.71
C PHE A 222 -6.22 -1.20 -14.55
N VAL A 223 -5.76 0.06 -14.59
CA VAL A 223 -4.88 0.63 -13.55
C VAL A 223 -5.56 0.59 -12.18
N PHE A 224 -6.82 1.00 -12.11
CA PHE A 224 -7.60 1.02 -10.89
C PHE A 224 -7.81 -0.38 -10.28
N SER A 225 -8.10 -1.38 -11.11
CA SER A 225 -8.33 -2.75 -10.65
C SER A 225 -7.06 -3.35 -10.05
N PHE A 226 -5.93 -3.26 -10.75
CA PHE A 226 -4.65 -3.75 -10.24
C PHE A 226 -4.20 -2.98 -8.99
N ALA A 227 -4.39 -1.66 -8.97
CA ALA A 227 -4.06 -0.85 -7.79
C ALA A 227 -4.89 -1.25 -6.57
N THR A 228 -6.19 -1.50 -6.77
CA THR A 228 -7.10 -1.94 -5.71
C THR A 228 -6.68 -3.30 -5.14
N VAL A 229 -6.45 -4.30 -6.01
CA VAL A 229 -6.03 -5.65 -5.60
C VAL A 229 -4.69 -5.61 -4.89
N ARG A 230 -3.71 -4.86 -5.41
CA ARG A 230 -2.37 -4.77 -4.84
C ARG A 230 -2.38 -4.08 -3.48
N LEU A 231 -3.07 -2.95 -3.37
CA LEU A 231 -3.18 -2.23 -2.09
C LEU A 231 -3.84 -3.14 -1.04
N TRP A 232 -4.92 -3.82 -1.41
CA TRP A 232 -5.64 -4.74 -0.53
C TRP A 232 -4.74 -5.89 -0.06
N LEU A 233 -4.07 -6.59 -0.98
CA LEU A 233 -3.15 -7.68 -0.64
C LEU A 233 -2.03 -7.20 0.29
N THR A 234 -1.41 -6.07 -0.04
CA THR A 234 -0.32 -5.49 0.74
C THR A 234 -0.74 -5.22 2.17
N VAL A 235 -1.85 -4.51 2.38
CA VAL A 235 -2.32 -4.20 3.72
C VAL A 235 -2.79 -5.46 4.45
N ALA A 236 -3.48 -6.38 3.78
CA ALA A 236 -3.98 -7.62 4.39
C ALA A 236 -2.84 -8.48 4.95
N ILE A 237 -1.80 -8.69 4.16
CA ILE A 237 -0.63 -9.48 4.56
C ILE A 237 0.10 -8.81 5.72
N LEU A 238 0.34 -7.51 5.64
CA LEU A 238 1.08 -6.79 6.67
C LEU A 238 0.30 -6.70 7.99
N VAL A 239 -1.02 -6.46 7.94
CA VAL A 239 -1.88 -6.46 9.14
C VAL A 239 -1.94 -7.86 9.74
N PHE A 240 -2.04 -8.91 8.92
CA PHE A 240 -2.03 -10.29 9.41
C PHE A 240 -0.69 -10.63 10.08
N ALA A 241 0.44 -10.32 9.45
CA ALA A 241 1.77 -10.50 10.00
C ALA A 241 1.95 -9.76 11.33
N LEU A 242 1.49 -8.51 11.39
CA LEU A 242 1.53 -7.71 12.60
C LEU A 242 0.66 -8.32 13.71
N ARG A 243 -0.55 -8.79 13.40
CA ARG A 243 -1.43 -9.46 14.37
C ARG A 243 -0.78 -10.71 14.94
N GLN A 244 -0.13 -11.51 14.11
CA GLN A 244 0.56 -12.71 14.56
C GLN A 244 1.73 -12.37 15.50
N SER A 245 2.42 -11.24 15.26
CA SER A 245 3.43 -10.71 16.18
C SER A 245 2.87 -10.35 17.56
N TYR A 246 1.61 -9.93 17.66
CA TYR A 246 0.95 -9.61 18.94
C TYR A 246 0.47 -10.84 19.70
N ARG A 247 0.11 -11.93 19.01
CA ARG A 247 -0.40 -13.17 19.63
C ARG A 247 0.69 -14.08 20.19
N THR A 248 1.92 -13.92 19.72
CA THR A 248 3.07 -14.76 20.10
C THR A 248 3.87 -14.13 21.25
N ARG A 249 3.32 -13.10 21.91
CA ARG A 249 3.78 -12.54 23.18
C ARG A 249 2.75 -12.85 24.25
#